data_AF-A0A0P4WIU5-F1
#
_entry.id   AF-A0A0P4WIU5-F1
#
_cell.length_a   1.000
_cell.length_b   1.000
_cell.length_c   1.000
_cell.angle_alpha   90.00
_cell.angle_beta   90.00
_cell.angle_gamma   90.00
#
_symmetry.space_group_name_H-M   'P 1'
#
loop_
_entity.id
_entity.type
_entity.pdbx_description
1 polymer ?
#
loop_
_entity_poly.entity_id
_entity_poly.type
_entity_poly.pdbx_seq_one_letter_code
_entity_poly.pdbx_strand_id
1 'polypeptide(L)'
;MKSDYRVIDTDYDNYAIDYECHQVAFIKRRSATILSRQKELDPELIDQLKETLITKFDVPGERLNTIDQSTCIDTEANDFNVVIDEKGLSSAYQEMDRLANLPYEKAAQEISKKRE
;
A
#
# COMPACT_ATOMS: atom_id res chain seq x y z
N MET A 1 -19.11 14.15 10.71
CA MET A 1 -18.43 12.99 11.33
C MET A 1 -17.05 13.46 11.74
N LYS A 2 -16.69 13.37 13.02
CA LYS A 2 -15.39 13.83 13.53
C LYS A 2 -14.54 12.59 13.82
N SER A 3 -13.32 12.57 13.28
CA SER A 3 -12.29 11.59 13.59
C SER A 3 -11.18 12.27 14.38
N ASP A 4 -10.54 11.52 15.28
CA ASP A 4 -9.28 11.89 15.91
C ASP A 4 -8.19 10.95 15.39
N TYR A 5 -7.15 11.51 14.77
CA TYR A 5 -6.01 10.79 14.23
C TYR A 5 -4.76 11.17 15.03
N ARG A 6 -4.04 10.17 15.53
CA ARG A 6 -2.88 10.37 16.39
C ARG A 6 -1.76 9.42 16.03
N VAL A 7 -0.57 9.96 15.81
CA VAL A 7 0.67 9.17 15.83
C VAL A 7 1.05 8.97 17.28
N ILE A 8 1.10 7.72 17.71
CA ILE A 8 1.22 7.34 19.12
C ILE A 8 2.59 6.84 19.52
N ASP A 9 3.34 6.31 18.55
CA ASP A 9 4.76 6.03 18.70
C ASP A 9 5.44 6.03 17.34
N THR A 10 6.66 6.54 17.24
CA THR A 10 7.44 6.53 16.00
C THR A 10 8.89 6.92 16.28
N ASP A 11 9.80 6.29 15.56
CA ASP A 11 11.21 6.71 15.48
C ASP A 11 11.49 7.56 14.22
N TYR A 12 10.46 7.87 13.42
CA TYR A 12 10.48 8.58 12.14
C TYR A 12 11.21 7.89 10.98
N ASP A 13 12.23 7.08 11.31
CA ASP A 13 13.19 6.50 10.38
C ASP A 13 12.86 5.05 9.99
N ASN A 14 12.17 4.28 10.85
CA ASN A 14 11.89 2.86 10.57
C ASN A 14 10.41 2.53 10.73
N TYR A 15 9.74 3.04 11.77
CA TYR A 15 8.37 2.68 12.07
C TYR A 15 7.53 3.85 12.56
N ALA A 16 6.21 3.69 12.43
CA ALA A 16 5.24 4.53 13.11
C ALA A 16 4.02 3.69 13.51
N ILE A 17 3.40 4.05 14.62
CA ILE A 17 2.08 3.57 15.00
C ILE A 17 1.13 4.75 14.92
N ASP A 18 0.06 4.58 14.16
CA ASP A 18 -1.07 5.49 14.21
C ASP A 18 -2.30 4.84 14.86
N TYR A 19 -3.16 5.71 15.37
CA TYR A 19 -4.43 5.35 15.97
C TYR A 19 -5.49 6.35 15.59
N GLU A 20 -6.65 5.82 15.24
CA GLU A 20 -7.81 6.58 14.82
C GLU A 20 -9.06 6.15 15.59
N CYS A 21 -9.83 7.11 16.07
CA CYS A 21 -11.07 6.86 16.80
C CYS A 21 -12.25 7.65 16.21
N HIS A 22 -13.24 6.92 15.70
CA HIS A 22 -14.48 7.48 15.14
C HIS A 22 -15.64 7.20 16.06
N GLN A 23 -16.37 8.23 16.44
CA GLN A 23 -17.67 8.07 17.09
C GLN A 23 -18.78 8.08 16.03
N VAL A 24 -19.50 6.97 15.93
CA VAL A 24 -20.68 6.81 15.07
C VAL A 24 -21.88 6.54 15.97
N ALA A 25 -22.71 7.58 16.18
CA ALA A 25 -23.80 7.59 17.16
C ALA A 25 -23.31 7.20 18.57
N PHE A 26 -23.70 6.02 19.06
CA PHE A 26 -23.34 5.47 20.36
C PHE A 26 -22.16 4.47 20.30
N ILE A 27 -21.64 4.17 19.11
CA ILE A 27 -20.53 3.23 18.90
C ILE A 27 -19.22 3.99 18.68
N LYS A 28 -18.13 3.51 19.28
CA LYS A 28 -16.77 3.99 19.00
C LYS A 28 -16.04 2.94 18.17
N ARG A 29 -15.70 3.28 16.93
CA ARG A 29 -14.80 2.48 16.09
C ARG A 29 -13.37 2.95 16.34
N ARG A 30 -12.48 1.99 16.62
CA ARG A 30 -11.06 2.22 16.84
C ARG A 30 -10.28 1.47 15.76
N SER A 31 -9.30 2.14 15.18
CA SER A 31 -8.41 1.57 14.18
C SER A 31 -6.98 1.95 14.55
N ALA A 32 -6.05 1.05 14.29
CA ALA A 32 -4.63 1.29 14.50
C ALA A 32 -3.84 0.62 13.39
N THR A 33 -2.73 1.24 13.00
CA THR A 33 -1.85 0.72 11.95
C THR A 33 -0.42 0.77 12.44
N ILE A 34 0.32 -0.30 12.19
CA ILE A 34 1.78 -0.32 12.31
C ILE A 34 2.33 -0.08 10.90
N LEU A 35 3.09 0.99 10.75
CA LEU A 35 3.70 1.43 9.51
C LEU A 35 5.21 1.17 9.56
N SER A 36 5.78 0.78 8.43
CA SER A 36 7.22 0.60 8.24
C SER A 36 7.71 1.48 7.08
N ARG A 37 8.95 1.95 7.16
CA ARG A 37 9.65 2.60 6.03
C ARG A 37 10.15 1.60 4.99
N GLN A 38 10.20 0.32 5.35
CA GLN A 38 10.62 -0.79 4.48
C GLN A 38 9.46 -1.77 4.27
N LYS A 39 9.56 -2.64 3.25
CA LYS A 39 8.52 -3.64 2.94
C LYS A 39 8.30 -4.61 4.10
N GLU A 40 9.37 -4.94 4.81
CA GLU A 40 9.36 -5.81 5.98
C GLU A 40 9.80 -5.01 7.22
N LEU A 41 9.29 -5.42 8.37
CA LEU A 41 9.68 -4.88 9.68
C LEU A 41 10.09 -6.06 10.57
N ASP A 42 11.05 -5.84 11.46
CA ASP A 42 11.54 -6.88 12.37
C ASP A 42 10.37 -7.49 13.18
N PRO A 43 10.16 -8.81 13.15
CA PRO A 43 9.10 -9.47 13.90
C PRO A 43 9.13 -9.16 15.41
N GLU A 44 10.32 -9.06 16.01
CA GLU A 44 10.43 -8.75 17.45
C GLU A 44 9.92 -7.35 17.75
N LEU A 45 10.26 -6.38 16.90
CA LEU A 45 9.75 -5.02 16.98
C LEU A 45 8.22 -5.00 16.79
N ILE A 46 7.69 -5.71 15.80
CA ILE A 46 6.23 -5.79 15.58
C ILE A 46 5.50 -6.25 16.85
N ASP A 47 6.02 -7.26 17.55
CA ASP A 47 5.39 -7.77 18.76
C ASP A 47 5.44 -6.76 19.93
N GLN A 48 6.56 -6.04 20.10
CA GLN A 48 6.65 -4.93 21.06
C GLN A 48 5.65 -3.79 20.75
N LEU A 49 5.47 -3.47 19.47
CA LEU A 49 4.51 -2.44 19.03
C LEU A 49 3.06 -2.88 19.26
N LYS A 50 2.74 -4.16 19.07
CA LYS A 50 1.43 -4.73 19.43
C LYS A 50 1.16 -4.65 20.93
N GLU A 51 2.13 -4.98 21.77
CA GLU A 51 2.01 -4.83 23.23
C GLU A 51 1.75 -3.37 23.63
N THR A 52 2.40 -2.43 22.96
CA THR A 52 2.18 -0.99 23.16
C THR A 52 0.74 -0.57 22.81
N LEU A 53 0.18 -1.09 21.71
CA LEU A 53 -1.21 -0.84 21.30
C LEU A 53 -2.23 -1.39 22.31
N ILE A 54 -1.98 -2.57 22.85
CA ILE A 54 -2.83 -3.19 23.87
C ILE A 54 -2.81 -2.36 25.16
N THR A 55 -1.62 -2.09 25.67
CA THR A 55 -1.43 -1.47 26.99
C THR A 55 -1.87 -0.01 27.04
N LYS A 56 -1.63 0.77 25.97
CA LYS A 56 -1.93 2.21 25.96
C LYS A 56 -3.27 2.57 25.34
N PHE A 57 -3.79 1.76 24.41
CA PHE A 57 -4.96 2.13 23.58
C PHE A 57 -6.09 1.11 23.59
N ASP A 58 -5.96 0.00 24.32
CA ASP A 58 -6.99 -1.06 24.40
C ASP A 58 -7.37 -1.56 22.99
N VAL A 59 -6.34 -1.72 22.14
CA VAL A 59 -6.44 -2.32 20.81
C VAL A 59 -5.71 -3.66 20.85
N PRO A 60 -6.44 -4.80 20.87
CA PRO A 60 -5.83 -6.13 20.83
C PRO A 60 -4.99 -6.31 19.57
N GLY A 61 -3.71 -6.66 19.74
CA GLY A 61 -2.77 -6.86 18.63
C GLY A 61 -3.20 -8.02 17.71
N GLU A 62 -3.93 -8.99 18.24
CA GLU A 62 -4.49 -10.14 17.52
C GLU A 62 -5.57 -9.76 16.50
N ARG A 63 -6.10 -8.53 16.57
CA ARG A 63 -7.06 -8.01 15.57
C ARG A 63 -6.38 -7.31 14.41
N LEU A 64 -5.06 -7.14 14.44
CA LEU A 64 -4.31 -6.59 13.33
C LEU A 64 -4.13 -7.69 12.27
N ASN A 65 -4.36 -7.32 11.01
CA ASN A 65 -4.07 -8.18 9.88
C ASN A 65 -2.73 -7.75 9.27
N THR A 66 -1.82 -8.70 9.07
CA THR A 66 -0.58 -8.45 8.35
C THR A 66 -0.88 -8.23 6.87
N ILE A 67 -0.31 -7.16 6.29
CA ILE A 67 -0.41 -6.89 4.86
C ILE A 67 0.84 -7.45 4.18
N ASP A 68 0.64 -8.32 3.20
CA ASP A 68 1.72 -8.87 2.37
C ASP A 68 2.19 -7.82 1.36
N GLN A 69 3.41 -7.31 1.54
CA GLN A 69 4.04 -6.30 0.68
C GLN A 69 4.89 -6.91 -0.45
N SER A 70 4.96 -8.24 -0.55
CA SER A 70 5.78 -8.93 -1.57
C SER A 70 5.22 -8.81 -2.98
N THR A 71 3.91 -8.58 -3.10
CA THR A 71 3.19 -8.48 -4.39
C THR A 71 3.07 -7.04 -4.90
N CYS A 72 3.65 -6.07 -4.19
CA CYS A 72 3.66 -4.67 -4.61
C CYS A 72 4.66 -4.44 -5.75
N ILE A 73 4.21 -3.77 -6.81
CA ILE A 73 5.03 -3.43 -7.97
C ILE A 73 5.77 -2.12 -7.67
N ASP A 74 7.09 -2.12 -7.77
CA ASP A 74 7.88 -0.91 -7.58
C ASP A 74 7.57 0.10 -8.69
N THR A 75 7.16 1.31 -8.32
CA THR A 75 6.76 2.37 -9.26
C THR A 75 7.90 2.81 -10.17
N GLU A 76 9.16 2.65 -9.76
CA GLU A 76 10.33 2.97 -10.60
C GLU A 76 10.67 1.87 -11.62
N ALA A 77 10.14 0.66 -11.44
CA ALA A 77 10.25 -0.42 -12.43
C ALA A 77 9.21 -0.29 -13.56
N ASN A 78 8.39 0.78 -13.54
CA ASN A 78 7.35 1.04 -14.51
C ASN A 78 7.55 2.41 -15.17
N ASP A 79 7.90 2.41 -16.45
CA ASP A 79 7.60 3.53 -17.38
C ASP A 79 6.09 3.61 -17.70
N PHE A 80 5.22 3.11 -16.82
CA PHE A 80 3.78 3.33 -16.93
C PHE A 80 3.46 4.70 -16.32
N ASN A 81 3.91 5.73 -17.03
CA ASN A 81 3.32 7.06 -16.91
C ASN A 81 1.89 6.98 -17.45
N VAL A 82 0.94 6.60 -16.60
CA VAL A 82 -0.47 6.89 -16.88
C VAL A 82 -0.62 8.40 -16.76
N VAL A 83 -0.33 9.10 -17.85
CA VAL A 83 -0.69 10.50 -17.99
C VAL A 83 -2.22 10.51 -18.02
N ILE A 84 -2.85 10.88 -16.90
CA ILE A 84 -4.31 11.03 -16.81
C ILE A 84 -4.69 12.34 -17.51
N ASP A 85 -4.56 12.34 -18.83
CA ASP A 85 -5.25 13.25 -19.75
C ASP A 85 -6.06 12.41 -20.76
N GLU A 86 -7.01 13.04 -21.45
CA GLU A 86 -7.92 12.34 -22.38
C GLU A 86 -7.17 11.60 -23.51
N LYS A 87 -5.93 12.02 -23.81
CA LYS A 87 -5.12 11.47 -24.90
C LYS A 87 -4.23 10.31 -24.44
N GLY A 88 -3.67 10.38 -23.24
CA GLY A 88 -2.80 9.36 -22.66
C GLY A 88 -3.51 8.04 -22.44
N LEU A 89 -4.77 8.09 -22.00
CA LEU A 89 -5.60 6.89 -21.86
C LEU A 89 -5.96 6.28 -23.23
N SER A 90 -6.31 7.13 -24.21
CA SER A 90 -6.64 6.68 -25.56
C SER A 90 -5.45 6.03 -26.28
N SER A 91 -4.25 6.58 -26.14
CA SER A 91 -3.03 5.98 -26.71
C SER A 91 -2.68 4.65 -26.06
N ALA A 92 -2.85 4.52 -24.74
CA ALA A 92 -2.62 3.25 -24.05
C ALA A 92 -3.59 2.16 -24.53
N TYR A 93 -4.88 2.49 -24.68
CA TYR A 93 -5.86 1.56 -25.24
C TYR A 93 -5.57 1.16 -26.68
N GLN A 94 -5.13 2.09 -27.54
CA GLN A 94 -4.76 1.79 -28.93
C GLN A 94 -3.54 0.87 -29.01
N GLU A 95 -2.56 1.07 -28.13
CA GLU A 95 -1.36 0.22 -28.09
C GLU A 95 -1.68 -1.19 -27.56
N MET A 96 -2.54 -1.30 -26.56
CA MET A 96 -3.05 -2.58 -26.07
C MET A 96 -3.84 -3.34 -27.14
N ASP A 97 -4.73 -2.65 -27.88
CA ASP A 97 -5.52 -3.24 -28.96
C ASP A 97 -4.64 -3.69 -30.14
N ARG A 98 -3.59 -2.92 -30.46
CA ARG A 98 -2.59 -3.32 -31.45
C ARG A 98 -1.85 -4.60 -31.03
N LEU A 99 -1.39 -4.69 -29.78
CA LEU A 99 -0.68 -5.86 -29.27
C LEU A 99 -1.58 -7.10 -29.20
N ALA A 100 -2.87 -6.92 -28.89
CA ALA A 100 -3.85 -8.01 -28.88
C ALA A 100 -4.09 -8.61 -30.28
N ASN A 101 -3.88 -7.83 -31.33
CA ASN A 101 -4.01 -8.26 -32.72
C ASN A 101 -2.71 -8.84 -33.32
N LEU A 102 -1.62 -8.91 -32.55
CA LEU A 102 -0.37 -9.51 -32.98
C LEU A 102 -0.27 -10.99 -32.57
N PRO A 103 0.41 -11.82 -33.37
CA PRO A 103 0.82 -13.15 -32.94
C PRO A 103 1.67 -13.05 -31.67
N TYR A 104 1.42 -13.95 -30.71
CA TYR A 104 2.03 -13.93 -29.37
C TYR A 104 3.56 -13.74 -29.38
N GLU A 105 4.27 -14.43 -30.28
CA GLU A 105 5.73 -14.31 -30.39
C GLU A 105 6.20 -12.90 -30.76
N LYS A 106 5.45 -12.21 -31.63
CA LYS A 106 5.78 -10.84 -32.04
C LYS A 106 5.44 -9.83 -30.94
N ALA A 107 4.30 -10.02 -30.28
CA ALA A 107 3.93 -9.20 -29.14
C ALA A 107 4.96 -9.32 -28.00
N ALA A 108 5.44 -10.54 -27.70
CA ALA A 108 6.46 -10.78 -26.69
C ALA A 108 7.80 -10.12 -27.05
N GLN A 109 8.21 -10.15 -28.32
CA GLN A 109 9.42 -9.46 -28.79
C GLN A 109 9.30 -7.94 -28.69
N GLU A 110 8.16 -7.37 -29.07
CA GLU A 110 7.92 -5.92 -28.97
C GLU A 110 7.91 -5.44 -27.51
N ILE A 111 7.29 -6.22 -26.61
CA ILE A 111 7.29 -5.93 -25.17
C ILE A 111 8.72 -6.04 -24.59
N SER A 112 9.50 -7.04 -25.01
CA SER A 112 10.88 -7.21 -24.55
C SER A 112 11.79 -6.09 -25.01
N LYS A 113 11.62 -5.59 -26.25
CA LYS A 113 12.45 -4.53 -26.83
C LYS A 113 12.17 -3.14 -26.23
N LYS A 114 10.98 -2.92 -25.67
CA LYS A 114 10.64 -1.68 -24.93
C LYS A 114 11.18 -1.64 -23.50
N ARG A 115 11.75 -2.74 -22.99
CA ARG A 115 12.30 -2.84 -21.63
C ARG A 115 13.81 -2.56 -21.55
N GLU A 116 14.49 -2.37 -22.69
CA GLU A 116 15.89 -1.92 -22.81
C GLU A 116 15.95 -0.41 -23.08
#